data_AF-G4H8S0-F1
#
_entry.id   AF-G4H8S0-F1
#
_cell.length_a   1.000
_cell.length_b   1.000
_cell.length_c   1.000
_cell.angle_alpha   90.00
_cell.angle_beta   90.00
_cell.angle_gamma   90.00
#
_symmetry.space_group_name_H-M   'P 1'
#
loop_
_entity.id
_entity.type
_entity.pdbx_description
1 polymer ?
#
loop_
_entity_poly.entity_id
_entity_poly.type
_entity_poly.pdbx_seq_one_letter_code
_entity_poly.pdbx_strand_id
1 'polypeptide(L)'
;MSGYIHALALADAEQIPVTSLVPYARDIVGMIPDIMSEFANQFDSGHYPGQESNLHSTAAVMQNIITASKESGIDVSIMSEVKALVDKAVELGYGAQDFSRLAEIIRQGSRVKGA
;
A
#
# COMPACT_ATOMS: atom_id res chain seq x y z
N MET A 1 0.03 -9.83 -5.40
CA MET A 1 -0.84 -11.03 -5.29
C MET A 1 -1.61 -11.09 -3.98
N SER A 2 -1.01 -10.91 -2.80
CA SER A 2 -1.74 -10.89 -1.51
C SER A 2 -2.93 -9.92 -1.49
N GLY A 3 -2.73 -8.67 -1.92
CA GLY A 3 -3.83 -7.69 -2.02
C GLY A 3 -4.95 -8.08 -2.97
N TYR A 4 -4.63 -8.79 -4.07
CA TYR A 4 -5.65 -9.30 -4.99
C TYR A 4 -6.46 -10.43 -4.34
N ILE A 5 -5.81 -11.38 -3.66
CA ILE A 5 -6.52 -12.44 -2.93
C ILE A 5 -7.42 -11.87 -1.83
N HIS A 6 -6.96 -10.85 -1.11
CA HIS A 6 -7.78 -10.12 -0.14
C HIS A 6 -8.99 -9.45 -0.81
N ALA A 7 -8.81 -8.82 -1.98
CA ALA A 7 -9.92 -8.23 -2.73
C ALA A 7 -10.97 -9.26 -3.18
N LEU A 8 -10.55 -10.49 -3.52
CA LEU A 8 -11.49 -11.58 -3.84
C LEU A 8 -12.30 -11.99 -2.61
N ALA A 9 -11.68 -12.11 -1.44
CA ALA A 9 -12.37 -12.42 -0.18
C ALA A 9 -13.39 -11.32 0.18
N LEU A 10 -13.02 -10.05 -0.03
CA LEU A 10 -13.93 -8.91 0.20
C LEU A 10 -15.11 -8.92 -0.77
N ALA A 11 -14.87 -9.15 -2.06
CA ALA A 11 -15.97 -9.25 -3.01
C ALA A 11 -16.93 -10.40 -2.70
N ASP A 12 -16.41 -11.57 -2.31
CA ASP A 12 -17.22 -12.72 -1.94
C ASP A 12 -18.08 -12.45 -0.69
N ALA A 13 -17.50 -11.83 0.34
CA ALA A 13 -18.22 -11.41 1.56
C ALA A 13 -19.36 -10.42 1.27
N GLU A 14 -19.18 -9.55 0.27
CA GLU A 14 -20.19 -8.59 -0.20
C GLU A 14 -21.12 -9.16 -1.28
N GLN A 15 -21.08 -10.48 -1.54
CA GLN A 15 -21.89 -11.18 -2.54
C GLN A 15 -21.69 -10.67 -3.99
N ILE A 16 -20.51 -10.10 -4.28
CA ILE A 16 -20.11 -9.65 -5.61
C ILE A 16 -19.44 -10.83 -6.32
N PRO A 17 -19.86 -11.20 -7.55
CA PRO A 17 -19.19 -12.24 -8.32
C PRO A 17 -17.71 -11.91 -8.51
N VAL A 18 -16.81 -12.70 -7.94
CA VAL A 18 -15.35 -12.41 -7.95
C VAL A 18 -14.77 -12.28 -9.35
N THR A 19 -15.37 -12.95 -10.34
CA THR A 19 -15.01 -12.85 -11.77
C THR A 19 -15.27 -11.47 -12.34
N SER A 20 -16.22 -10.71 -11.79
CA SER A 20 -16.51 -9.33 -12.20
C SER A 20 -15.38 -8.36 -11.84
N LEU A 21 -14.50 -8.72 -10.89
CA LEU A 21 -13.32 -7.91 -10.57
C LEU A 21 -12.21 -8.00 -11.63
N VAL A 22 -12.20 -9.04 -12.47
CA VAL A 22 -11.07 -9.33 -13.38
C VAL A 22 -10.74 -8.17 -14.33
N PRO A 23 -11.69 -7.49 -14.98
CA PRO A 23 -11.39 -6.35 -15.85
C PRO A 23 -10.70 -5.21 -15.07
N TYR A 24 -11.23 -4.84 -13.91
CA TYR A 24 -10.66 -3.77 -13.07
C TYR A 24 -9.28 -4.14 -12.54
N ALA A 25 -9.09 -5.39 -12.09
CA ALA A 25 -7.80 -5.87 -11.62
C ALA A 25 -6.75 -5.86 -12.75
N ARG A 26 -7.15 -6.16 -13.99
CA ARG A 26 -6.25 -6.06 -15.16
C ARG A 26 -5.83 -4.63 -15.44
N ASP A 27 -6.76 -3.69 -15.40
CA ASP A 27 -6.46 -2.27 -15.63
C ASP A 27 -5.50 -1.74 -14.55
N ILE A 28 -5.75 -2.07 -13.28
CA ILE A 28 -4.87 -1.71 -12.16
C ILE A 28 -3.47 -2.33 -12.31
N VAL A 29 -3.40 -3.64 -12.61
CA VAL A 29 -2.11 -4.32 -12.82
C VAL A 29 -1.38 -3.77 -14.03
N GLY A 30 -2.09 -3.30 -15.05
CA GLY A 30 -1.52 -2.64 -16.23
C GLY A 30 -0.72 -1.38 -15.90
N MET A 31 -1.05 -0.68 -14.81
CA MET A 31 -0.32 0.52 -14.34
C MET A 31 0.95 0.19 -13.53
N ILE A 32 1.07 -1.04 -13.02
CA ILE A 32 2.16 -1.41 -12.10
C ILE A 32 3.57 -1.27 -12.71
N PRO A 33 3.84 -1.64 -13.99
CA PRO A 33 5.18 -1.50 -14.55
C PRO A 33 5.72 -0.06 -14.54
N ASP A 34 4.85 0.92 -14.81
CA ASP A 34 5.21 2.34 -14.80
C ASP A 34 5.46 2.82 -13.38
N ILE A 35 4.59 2.45 -12.42
CA ILE A 35 4.77 2.74 -10.99
C ILE A 35 6.08 2.13 -10.47
N MET A 36 6.43 0.91 -10.87
CA MET A 36 7.69 0.27 -10.48
C MET A 36 8.90 1.04 -11.00
N SER A 37 8.84 1.51 -12.25
CA SER A 37 9.90 2.31 -12.86
C SER A 37 10.07 3.66 -12.16
N GLU A 38 8.95 4.31 -11.84
CA GLU A 38 8.94 5.57 -11.10
C GLU A 38 9.50 5.40 -9.68
N PHE A 39 9.03 4.41 -8.92
CA PHE A 39 9.51 4.17 -7.55
C PHE A 39 11.01 3.86 -7.51
N ALA A 40 11.52 3.12 -8.50
CA ALA A 40 12.97 2.87 -8.61
C ALA A 40 13.74 4.17 -8.82
N ASN A 41 13.29 5.03 -9.73
CA ASN A 41 13.93 6.33 -9.98
C ASN A 41 13.88 7.26 -8.76
N GLN A 42 12.74 7.31 -8.07
CA GLN A 42 12.57 8.10 -6.84
C GLN A 42 13.52 7.61 -5.73
N PHE A 43 13.67 6.28 -5.59
CA PHE A 43 14.59 5.69 -4.63
C PHE A 43 16.06 5.99 -4.95
N ASP A 44 16.48 5.77 -6.20
CA ASP A 44 17.87 5.99 -6.63
C ASP A 44 18.28 7.47 -6.56
N SER A 45 17.34 8.38 -6.85
CA SER A 45 17.57 9.83 -6.74
C SER A 45 17.47 10.36 -5.30
N GLY A 46 16.86 9.60 -4.38
CA GLY A 46 16.55 10.05 -3.03
C GLY A 46 15.48 11.14 -2.96
N HIS A 47 14.72 11.35 -4.04
CA HIS A 47 13.64 12.34 -4.14
C HIS A 47 12.27 11.66 -4.24
N TYR A 48 11.37 12.02 -3.32
CA TYR A 48 10.09 11.34 -3.09
C TYR A 48 8.90 12.30 -3.26
N PRO A 49 8.55 12.72 -4.50
CA PRO A 49 7.52 13.71 -4.76
C PRO A 49 6.12 13.18 -4.44
N GLY A 50 5.43 13.75 -3.45
CA GLY A 50 4.09 13.31 -3.02
C GLY A 50 2.92 14.14 -3.57
N GLN A 51 3.09 14.80 -4.73
CA GLN A 51 2.08 15.70 -5.31
C GLN A 51 0.87 14.94 -5.87
N GLU A 52 1.08 13.77 -6.48
CA GLU A 52 0.00 12.95 -7.03
C GLU A 52 -0.63 12.06 -5.95
N SER A 53 0.22 11.40 -5.16
CA SER A 53 -0.15 10.55 -4.03
C SER A 53 0.88 10.70 -2.93
N ASN A 54 0.45 10.67 -1.68
CA ASN A 54 1.35 10.77 -0.54
C ASN A 54 0.95 9.86 0.62
N LEU A 55 1.86 9.70 1.57
CA LEU A 55 1.68 8.82 2.73
C LEU A 55 0.49 9.20 3.61
N HIS A 56 0.11 10.47 3.73
CA HIS A 56 -1.13 10.86 4.42
C HIS A 56 -2.37 10.31 3.72
N SER A 57 -2.48 10.51 2.41
CA SER A 57 -3.59 9.98 1.62
C SER A 57 -3.60 8.45 1.62
N THR A 58 -2.43 7.82 1.54
CA THR A 58 -2.28 6.36 1.60
C THR A 58 -2.75 5.81 2.94
N ALA A 59 -2.35 6.43 4.05
CA ALA A 59 -2.79 6.03 5.39
C ALA A 59 -4.32 6.05 5.53
N ALA A 60 -4.97 7.10 4.99
CA ALA A 60 -6.42 7.23 4.99
C ALA A 60 -7.10 6.14 4.13
N VAL A 61 -6.59 5.89 2.91
CA VAL A 61 -7.11 4.82 2.05
C VAL A 61 -6.97 3.46 2.71
N MET A 62 -5.81 3.14 3.28
CA MET A 62 -5.59 1.89 3.99
C MET A 62 -6.52 1.74 5.20
N GLN A 63 -6.72 2.81 5.97
CA GLN A 63 -7.66 2.80 7.10
C GLN A 63 -9.08 2.46 6.64
N ASN A 64 -9.56 3.06 5.54
CA ASN A 64 -10.89 2.80 5.01
C ASN A 64 -11.05 1.34 4.59
N ILE A 65 -10.07 0.78 3.87
CA ILE A 65 -10.13 -0.63 3.46
C ILE A 65 -10.08 -1.56 4.68
N ILE A 66 -9.25 -1.28 5.68
CA ILE A 66 -9.20 -2.06 6.92
C ILE A 66 -10.55 -2.03 7.65
N THR A 67 -11.17 -0.85 7.76
CA THR A 67 -12.48 -0.72 8.40
C THR A 67 -13.54 -1.53 7.67
N ALA A 68 -13.68 -1.35 6.34
CA ALA A 68 -14.64 -2.10 5.53
C ALA A 68 -14.42 -3.61 5.63
N SER A 69 -13.17 -4.06 5.57
CA SER A 69 -12.84 -5.49 5.64
C SER A 69 -13.18 -6.10 7.01
N LYS A 70 -12.98 -5.35 8.10
CA LYS A 70 -13.40 -5.77 9.45
C LYS A 70 -14.91 -5.88 9.57
N GLU A 71 -15.65 -4.95 8.98
CA GLU A 71 -17.12 -4.97 8.94
C GLU A 71 -17.64 -6.20 8.20
N SER A 72 -16.94 -6.64 7.15
CA SER A 72 -17.23 -7.87 6.41
C SER A 72 -16.62 -9.15 7.03
N GLY A 73 -16.01 -9.06 8.23
CA GLY A 73 -15.46 -10.22 8.96
C GLY A 73 -14.16 -10.81 8.38
N ILE A 74 -13.43 -10.05 7.57
CA ILE A 74 -12.20 -10.50 6.89
C ILE A 74 -10.96 -10.24 7.74
N ASP A 75 -10.00 -11.16 7.69
CA ASP A 75 -8.70 -10.96 8.32
C ASP A 75 -7.92 -9.82 7.64
N VAL A 76 -7.51 -8.86 8.45
CA VAL A 76 -6.79 -7.65 8.03
C VAL A 76 -5.37 -7.59 8.58
N SER A 77 -4.86 -8.69 9.14
CA SER A 77 -3.57 -8.72 9.84
C SER A 77 -2.42 -8.19 8.96
N ILE A 78 -2.30 -8.69 7.73
CA ILE A 78 -1.26 -8.25 6.78
C ILE A 78 -1.41 -6.77 6.42
N MET A 79 -2.64 -6.33 6.15
CA MET A 79 -2.91 -4.93 5.83
C MET A 79 -2.59 -3.98 6.99
N SER A 80 -2.87 -4.41 8.21
CA SER A 80 -2.59 -3.65 9.43
C SER A 80 -1.09 -3.46 9.63
N GLU A 81 -0.27 -4.48 9.34
CA GLU A 81 1.20 -4.38 9.38
C GLU A 81 1.75 -3.40 8.35
N VAL A 82 1.24 -3.43 7.11
CA VAL A 82 1.64 -2.46 6.08
C VAL A 82 1.20 -1.05 6.46
N LYS A 83 0.01 -0.89 7.06
CA LYS A 83 -0.45 0.43 7.53
C LYS A 83 0.43 0.95 8.66
N ALA A 84 0.85 0.09 9.60
CA ALA A 84 1.76 0.48 10.67
C ALA A 84 3.10 1.02 10.12
N LEU A 85 3.60 0.46 9.02
CA LEU A 85 4.77 1.00 8.33
C LEU A 85 4.52 2.40 7.74
N VAL A 86 3.34 2.61 7.13
CA VAL A 86 2.93 3.93 6.60
C VAL A 86 2.77 4.95 7.74
N ASP A 87 2.10 4.58 8.83
CA ASP A 87 1.90 5.45 10.00
C ASP A 87 3.25 5.85 10.60
N LYS A 88 4.18 4.90 10.74
CA LYS A 88 5.55 5.18 11.17
C LYS A 88 6.25 6.18 10.24
N ALA A 89 6.06 6.08 8.94
CA ALA A 89 6.63 7.03 7.98
C ALA A 89 6.06 8.44 8.15
N VAL A 90 4.76 8.53 8.40
CA VAL A 90 4.06 9.80 8.69
C VAL A 90 4.59 10.41 9.98
N GLU A 91 4.74 9.62 11.05
CA GLU A 91 5.29 10.05 12.35
C GLU A 91 6.73 10.58 12.24
N LEU A 92 7.53 10.01 11.32
CA LEU A 92 8.88 10.49 11.00
C LEU A 92 8.91 11.78 10.18
N GLY A 93 7.74 12.37 9.87
CA GLY A 93 7.61 13.62 9.12
C GLY A 93 7.58 13.46 7.61
N TYR A 94 7.42 12.23 7.09
CA TYR A 94 7.39 11.97 5.65
C TYR A 94 5.97 11.93 5.05
N GLY A 95 4.95 12.39 5.77
CA GLY A 95 3.55 12.25 5.34
C GLY A 95 3.21 12.85 3.97
N ALA A 96 3.94 13.89 3.54
CA ALA A 96 3.79 14.54 2.23
C ALA A 96 4.67 13.92 1.12
N GLN A 97 5.36 12.80 1.38
CA GLN A 97 6.19 12.09 0.40
C GLN A 97 5.43 10.92 -0.21
N ASP A 98 5.91 10.49 -1.37
CA ASP A 98 5.40 9.32 -2.09
C ASP A 98 5.56 8.01 -1.30
N PHE A 99 4.75 7.01 -1.64
CA PHE A 99 4.80 5.67 -1.04
C PHE A 99 6.17 4.99 -1.20
N SER A 100 6.91 5.29 -2.26
CA SER A 100 8.27 4.76 -2.49
C SER A 100 9.26 5.11 -1.35
N ARG A 101 8.98 6.15 -0.55
CA ARG A 101 9.76 6.50 0.65
C ARG A 101 9.86 5.35 1.65
N LEU A 102 8.88 4.45 1.70
CA LEU A 102 8.90 3.32 2.62
C LEU A 102 10.10 2.39 2.40
N ALA A 103 10.65 2.32 1.18
CA ALA A 103 11.84 1.54 0.89
C ALA A 103 13.05 1.98 1.74
N GLU A 104 13.19 3.28 2.00
CA GLU A 104 14.24 3.82 2.89
C GLU A 104 14.04 3.40 4.34
N ILE A 105 12.80 3.44 4.82
CA ILE A 105 12.47 3.07 6.20
C ILE A 105 12.76 1.59 6.43
N ILE A 106 12.40 0.74 5.47
CA ILE A 106 12.73 -0.69 5.48
C ILE A 106 14.26 -0.88 5.48
N ARG A 107 14.98 -0.21 4.58
CA ARG A 107 16.44 -0.28 4.48
C ARG A 107 17.16 0.11 5.77
N GLN A 108 16.66 1.12 6.48
CA GLN A 108 17.23 1.58 7.75
C GLN A 108 16.93 0.62 8.92
N GLY A 109 15.73 0.04 8.96
CA GLY A 109 15.36 -0.98 9.95
C GLY A 109 16.29 -2.21 9.92
N SER A 110 16.81 -2.57 8.74
CA SER A 110 17.80 -3.64 8.59
C SER A 110 19.20 -3.27 9.09
N ARG A 111 19.56 -1.98 9.11
CA ARG A 111 20.89 -1.52 9.57
C ARG A 111 20.99 -1.39 11.09
N VAL A 112 19.90 -1.09 11.78
CA VAL A 112 19.86 -0.99 13.26
C VAL A 112 20.02 -2.36 13.94
N LYS A 113 19.74 -3.47 13.25
CA LYS A 113 19.97 -4.83 13.78
C LYS A 113 21.42 -5.34 13.65
N GLY A 114 22.36 -4.50 13.18
CA GLY A 114 23.75 -4.88 12.92
C GLY A 114 24.80 -4.00 13.60
N ALA A 115 24.45 -3.22 14.63
CA ALA A 115 25.37 -2.37 15.40
C ALA A 115 25.32 -2.72 16.89
#